data_AF-A0A514LKC6-F1
#
_entry.id   AF-A0A514LKC6-F1
#
_cell.length_a   1.000
_cell.length_b   1.000
_cell.length_c   1.000
_cell.angle_alpha   90.00
_cell.angle_beta   90.00
_cell.angle_gamma   90.00
#
_symmetry.space_group_name_H-M   'P 1'
#
loop_
_entity.id
_entity.type
_entity.pdbx_description
1 polymer ?
#
loop_
_entity_poly.entity_id
_entity_poly.type
_entity_poly.pdbx_seq_one_letter_code
_entity_poly.pdbx_strand_id
1 'polypeptide(L)'
;MRKTALTIDGHTKYSFDWQYEQLVKPGQYGYSSLTNLPDGELGLFYEGTENTEMDFMKFNSEFLTWIRDSENLKSIVDYFEKENEIPEDEAAEHLKTHLTAVSHYEEQEETEKVVEHLNGFKELLEQQNNNEMIEEAAYSALMKQTDHLIAEWK
;
A
#
# COMPACT_ATOMS: atom_id res chain seq x y z
N MET A 1 1.57 14.38 6.30
CA MET A 1 2.19 15.23 5.26
C MET A 1 3.10 16.25 5.91
N ARG A 2 4.25 16.54 5.30
CA ARG A 2 5.12 17.66 5.70
C ARG A 2 5.03 18.76 4.64
N LYS A 3 4.95 20.00 5.09
CA LYS A 3 4.95 21.19 4.22
C LYS A 3 6.36 21.71 4.11
N THR A 4 6.91 21.75 2.91
CA THR A 4 8.21 22.39 2.64
C THR A 4 7.97 23.78 2.08
N ALA A 5 8.72 24.77 2.55
CA ALA A 5 8.58 26.16 2.17
C ALA A 5 9.92 26.70 1.63
N LEU A 6 9.90 27.28 0.44
CA LEU A 6 11.04 27.97 -0.16
C LEU A 6 10.63 29.40 -0.52
N THR A 7 11.35 30.39 -0.01
CA THR A 7 11.11 31.80 -0.37
C THR A 7 12.00 32.18 -1.53
N ILE A 8 11.39 32.56 -2.65
CA ILE A 8 12.06 33.05 -3.87
C ILE A 8 11.42 34.39 -4.22
N ASP A 9 12.25 35.43 -4.37
CA ASP A 9 11.81 36.79 -4.73
C ASP A 9 10.65 37.35 -3.88
N GLY A 10 10.66 37.06 -2.58
CA GLY A 10 9.62 37.52 -1.63
C GLY A 10 8.32 36.72 -1.63
N HIS A 11 8.19 35.70 -2.48
CA HIS A 11 7.06 34.77 -2.48
C HIS A 11 7.47 33.42 -1.89
N THR A 12 6.68 32.92 -0.94
CA THR A 12 6.88 31.56 -0.41
C THR A 12 6.18 30.54 -1.29
N LYS A 13 6.97 29.70 -1.95
CA LYS A 13 6.51 28.51 -2.64
C LYS A 13 6.41 27.36 -1.66
N TYR A 14 5.25 26.71 -1.62
CA TYR A 14 5.05 25.51 -0.81
C TYR A 14 5.03 24.26 -1.69
N SER A 15 5.62 23.18 -1.19
CA SER A 15 5.44 21.83 -1.72
C SER A 15 5.03 20.89 -0.60
N PHE A 16 4.40 19.79 -0.99
CA PHE A 16 3.99 18.74 -0.08
C PHE A 16 4.94 17.57 -0.20
N ASP A 17 5.38 17.08 0.96
CA ASP A 17 6.02 15.79 1.10
C ASP A 17 4.96 14.78 1.59
N TRP A 18 4.66 13.82 0.71
CA TRP A 18 3.63 12.80 0.90
C TRP A 18 4.19 11.65 1.73
N GLN A 19 4.35 11.92 3.04
CA GLN A 19 4.95 10.96 3.97
C GLN A 19 4.15 9.67 4.20
N TYR A 20 2.86 9.66 3.88
CA TYR A 20 1.98 8.52 4.10
C TYR A 20 1.02 8.38 2.93
N GLU A 21 0.90 7.16 2.42
CA GLU A 21 -0.01 6.78 1.34
C GLU A 21 -0.62 5.40 1.61
N GLN A 22 -1.92 5.33 1.86
CA GLN A 22 -2.58 4.08 2.24
C GLN A 22 -3.65 3.69 1.24
N LEU A 23 -3.67 2.41 0.85
CA LEU A 23 -4.74 1.85 0.02
C LEU A 23 -6.01 1.75 0.87
N VAL A 24 -7.04 2.51 0.49
CA VAL A 24 -8.34 2.53 1.16
C VAL A 24 -9.36 1.62 0.50
N LYS A 25 -9.22 1.38 -0.82
CA LYS A 25 -10.07 0.50 -1.63
C LYS A 25 -9.29 0.08 -2.88
N PRO A 26 -9.14 -1.23 -3.14
CA PRO A 26 -8.61 -1.71 -4.41
C PRO A 26 -9.69 -1.82 -5.49
N GLY A 27 -9.25 -2.01 -6.73
CA GLY A 27 -10.13 -2.09 -7.88
C GLY A 27 -10.76 -0.73 -8.18
N GLN A 28 -12.05 -0.72 -8.50
CA GLN A 28 -12.73 0.48 -8.94
C GLN A 28 -12.78 1.58 -7.88
N TYR A 29 -12.41 2.79 -8.32
CA TYR A 29 -12.44 3.99 -7.50
C TYR A 29 -12.70 5.23 -8.37
N GLY A 30 -13.81 5.91 -8.13
CA GLY A 30 -14.21 7.15 -8.81
C GLY A 30 -13.91 8.40 -7.99
N TYR A 31 -14.90 9.29 -7.89
CA TYR A 31 -14.79 10.51 -7.08
C TYR A 31 -14.81 10.22 -5.59
N SER A 32 -14.16 11.08 -4.81
CA SER A 32 -14.19 11.01 -3.36
C SER A 32 -14.09 12.36 -2.65
N SER A 33 -14.47 12.38 -1.38
CA SER A 33 -14.42 13.55 -0.50
C SER A 33 -14.01 13.14 0.92
N LEU A 34 -13.15 13.96 1.53
CA LEU A 34 -12.63 13.75 2.89
C LEU A 34 -13.20 14.78 3.87
N THR A 35 -13.44 14.36 5.10
CA THR A 35 -13.77 15.25 6.22
C THR A 35 -13.06 14.83 7.51
N ASN A 36 -12.75 15.81 8.35
CA ASN A 36 -12.46 15.55 9.76
C ASN A 36 -13.78 15.31 10.51
N LEU A 37 -13.81 14.32 11.40
CA LEU A 37 -14.98 14.00 12.22
C LEU A 37 -14.79 14.49 13.67
N PRO A 38 -15.88 14.68 14.44
CA PRO A 38 -15.79 15.25 15.79
C PRO A 38 -14.98 14.42 16.79
N ASP A 39 -14.84 13.12 16.54
CA ASP A 39 -14.07 12.17 17.35
C ASP A 39 -12.57 12.14 16.99
N GLY A 40 -12.14 12.94 16.02
CA GLY A 40 -10.75 12.99 15.55
C GLY A 40 -10.43 11.97 14.47
N GLU A 41 -11.40 11.15 14.03
CA GLU A 41 -11.26 10.30 12.85
C GLU A 41 -11.40 11.10 11.55
N LEU A 42 -10.99 10.48 10.46
CA LEU A 42 -11.18 10.93 9.10
C LEU A 42 -12.34 10.13 8.49
N GLY A 43 -13.27 10.84 7.86
CA GLY A 43 -14.32 10.25 7.03
C GLY A 43 -13.96 10.38 5.56
N LEU A 44 -14.03 9.27 4.83
CA LEU A 44 -13.88 9.21 3.37
C LEU A 44 -15.18 8.72 2.75
N PHE A 45 -15.77 9.57 1.91
CA PHE A 45 -16.93 9.22 1.08
C PHE A 45 -16.47 9.06 -0.36
N TYR A 46 -16.74 7.92 -1.00
CA TYR A 46 -16.15 7.61 -2.31
C TYR A 46 -17.05 6.74 -3.20
N GLU A 47 -16.81 6.80 -4.51
CA GLU A 47 -17.43 5.93 -5.52
C GLU A 47 -16.61 4.63 -5.66
N GLY A 48 -17.07 3.53 -5.05
CA GLY A 48 -16.39 2.22 -5.12
C GLY A 48 -16.89 1.28 -6.21
N THR A 49 -17.95 1.64 -6.95
CA THR A 49 -18.65 0.80 -7.96
C THR A 49 -19.05 1.59 -9.21
N GLU A 50 -19.47 0.93 -10.30
CA GLU A 50 -19.89 1.55 -11.58
C GLU A 50 -21.23 2.33 -11.53
N ASN A 51 -21.31 3.37 -10.70
CA ASN A 51 -22.30 4.47 -10.78
C ASN A 51 -23.62 4.34 -9.98
N THR A 52 -23.71 3.54 -8.91
CA THR A 52 -24.96 3.49 -8.11
C THR A 52 -24.81 3.47 -6.59
N GLU A 53 -23.65 3.09 -6.04
CA GLU A 53 -23.47 3.00 -4.59
C GLU A 53 -22.25 3.80 -4.14
N MET A 54 -22.48 4.66 -3.14
CA MET A 54 -21.44 5.46 -2.51
C MET A 54 -21.03 4.78 -1.20
N ASP A 55 -19.73 4.63 -1.03
CA ASP A 55 -19.15 4.04 0.16
C ASP A 55 -18.70 5.12 1.16
N PHE A 56 -18.77 4.77 2.43
CA PHE A 56 -18.26 5.60 3.51
C PHE A 56 -17.32 4.79 4.42
N MET A 57 -16.10 5.29 4.60
CA MET A 57 -15.10 4.72 5.49
C MET A 57 -14.77 5.73 6.59
N LYS A 58 -14.67 5.25 7.83
CA LYS A 58 -14.04 5.99 8.93
C LYS A 58 -12.69 5.34 9.25
N PHE A 59 -11.66 6.15 9.42
CA PHE A 59 -10.35 5.70 9.86
C PHE A 59 -9.64 6.77 10.67
N ASN A 60 -8.77 6.37 11.60
CA ASN A 60 -7.96 7.31 12.37
C ASN A 60 -6.61 7.58 11.67
N SER A 61 -5.79 8.46 12.24
CA SER A 61 -4.44 8.70 11.70
C SER A 61 -3.55 7.47 11.84
N GLU A 62 -3.78 6.59 12.81
CA GLU A 62 -3.00 5.38 12.99
C GLU A 62 -3.16 4.44 11.80
N PHE A 63 -4.33 4.35 11.17
CA PHE A 63 -4.53 3.61 9.92
C PHE A 63 -3.63 4.10 8.78
N LEU A 64 -3.33 5.41 8.74
CA LEU A 64 -2.43 6.01 7.75
C LEU A 64 -0.96 5.82 8.10
N THR A 65 -0.66 5.66 9.40
CA THR A 65 0.71 5.49 9.92
C THR A 65 1.02 4.05 10.33
N TRP A 66 0.10 3.11 10.10
CA TRP A 66 0.27 1.72 10.49
C TRP A 66 1.44 1.14 9.70
N ILE A 67 2.26 0.38 10.42
CA ILE A 67 3.63 0.04 10.04
C ILE A 67 3.63 -0.60 8.65
N ARG A 68 4.41 0.00 7.76
CA ARG A 68 4.76 -0.62 6.48
C ARG A 68 5.87 -1.59 6.81
N ASP A 69 5.48 -2.84 7.02
CA ASP A 69 6.38 -3.96 7.14
C ASP A 69 5.87 -5.07 6.23
N SER A 70 6.61 -6.17 6.20
CA SER A 70 6.22 -7.35 5.45
C SER A 70 4.93 -8.01 5.97
N GLU A 71 4.53 -7.83 7.24
CA GLU A 71 3.25 -8.32 7.76
C GLU A 71 2.06 -7.56 7.18
N ASN A 72 2.22 -6.25 6.96
CA ASN A 72 1.22 -5.45 6.24
C ASN A 72 1.06 -5.95 4.79
N LEU A 73 2.17 -6.23 4.09
CA LEU A 73 2.11 -6.78 2.74
C LEU A 73 1.40 -8.15 2.71
N LYS A 74 1.58 -9.01 3.72
CA LYS A 74 0.85 -10.29 3.83
C LYS A 74 -0.65 -10.06 3.98
N SER A 75 -1.05 -9.08 4.78
CA SER A 75 -2.46 -8.73 4.95
C SER A 75 -3.10 -8.24 3.64
N ILE A 76 -2.32 -7.57 2.78
CA ILE A 76 -2.76 -7.16 1.44
C ILE A 76 -2.88 -8.39 0.52
N VAL A 77 -1.95 -9.34 0.58
CA VAL A 77 -2.06 -10.62 -0.16
C VAL A 77 -3.32 -11.39 0.27
N ASP A 78 -3.56 -11.55 1.57
CA ASP A 78 -4.76 -12.22 2.10
C ASP A 78 -6.07 -11.54 1.68
N TYR A 79 -6.03 -10.21 1.53
CA TYR A 79 -7.18 -9.46 1.02
C TYR A 79 -7.43 -9.81 -0.46
N PHE A 80 -6.40 -9.76 -1.30
CA PHE A 80 -6.55 -10.00 -2.73
C PHE A 80 -6.86 -11.47 -3.07
N GLU A 81 -6.37 -12.41 -2.26
CA GLU A 81 -6.78 -13.82 -2.32
C GLU A 81 -8.29 -13.95 -2.08
N LYS A 82 -8.85 -13.28 -1.06
CA LYS A 82 -10.30 -13.30 -0.78
C LYS A 82 -11.14 -12.64 -1.86
N GLU A 83 -10.64 -11.59 -2.49
CA GLU A 83 -11.32 -10.91 -3.60
C GLU A 83 -11.14 -11.62 -4.95
N ASN A 84 -10.46 -12.77 -4.98
CA ASN A 84 -10.17 -13.55 -6.19
C ASN A 84 -9.34 -12.78 -7.23
N GLU A 85 -8.56 -11.80 -6.78
CA GLU A 85 -7.55 -11.07 -7.58
C GLU A 85 -6.19 -11.80 -7.53
N ILE A 86 -6.05 -12.76 -6.63
CA ILE A 86 -5.01 -13.80 -6.60
C ILE A 86 -5.77 -15.14 -6.52
N PRO A 87 -6.29 -15.66 -7.66
CA PRO A 87 -7.20 -16.80 -7.66
C PRO A 87 -6.53 -18.13 -7.33
N GLU A 88 -5.20 -18.23 -7.51
CA GLU A 88 -4.44 -19.45 -7.27
C GLU A 88 -3.87 -19.46 -5.83
N ASP A 89 -4.36 -20.38 -4.99
CA ASP A 89 -3.91 -20.54 -3.60
C ASP A 89 -2.37 -20.68 -3.50
N GLU A 90 -1.76 -21.38 -4.45
CA GLU A 90 -0.30 -21.58 -4.51
C GLU A 90 0.46 -20.27 -4.76
N ALA A 91 -0.12 -19.36 -5.57
CA ALA A 91 0.47 -18.05 -5.84
C ALA A 91 0.45 -17.17 -4.57
N ALA A 92 -0.69 -17.13 -3.87
CA ALA A 92 -0.83 -16.41 -2.60
C ALA A 92 0.12 -16.96 -1.53
N GLU A 93 0.22 -18.27 -1.39
CA GLU A 93 1.10 -18.91 -0.40
C GLU A 93 2.58 -18.65 -0.69
N HIS A 94 2.99 -18.64 -1.97
CA HIS A 94 4.35 -18.31 -2.36
C HIS A 94 4.72 -16.86 -1.99
N LEU A 95 3.81 -15.90 -2.24
CA LEU A 95 3.99 -14.51 -1.83
C LEU A 95 4.14 -14.38 -0.31
N LYS A 96 3.24 -15.03 0.46
CA LYS A 96 3.25 -15.01 1.93
C LYS A 96 4.50 -15.63 2.53
N THR A 97 4.97 -16.74 1.96
CA THR A 97 6.21 -17.40 2.37
C THR A 97 7.41 -16.48 2.16
N HIS A 98 7.51 -15.83 1.00
CA HIS A 98 8.59 -14.88 0.71
C HIS A 98 8.57 -13.70 1.69
N LEU A 99 7.39 -13.13 1.95
CA LEU A 99 7.24 -12.04 2.93
C LEU A 99 7.59 -12.48 4.35
N THR A 100 7.42 -13.75 4.71
CA THR A 100 7.85 -14.26 6.03
C THR A 100 9.37 -14.23 6.19
N ALA A 101 10.12 -14.47 5.12
CA ALA A 101 11.57 -14.28 5.14
C ALA A 101 11.94 -12.80 5.33
N VAL A 102 11.20 -11.88 4.69
CA VAL A 102 11.40 -10.44 4.89
C VAL A 102 11.13 -10.05 6.35
N SER A 103 10.03 -10.50 6.97
CA SER A 103 9.70 -10.21 8.38
C SER A 103 10.87 -10.55 9.30
N HIS A 104 11.47 -11.72 9.09
CA HIS A 104 12.59 -12.18 9.90
C HIS A 104 13.84 -11.29 9.76
N TYR A 105 14.09 -10.70 8.60
CA TYR A 105 15.19 -9.74 8.42
C TYR A 105 14.85 -8.35 8.96
N GLU A 106 13.59 -7.93 8.87
CA GLU A 106 13.10 -6.69 9.51
C GLU A 106 13.30 -6.74 11.04
N GLU A 107 12.93 -7.87 11.67
CA GLU A 107 13.13 -8.11 13.10
C GLU A 107 14.60 -8.07 13.54
N GLN A 108 15.52 -8.42 12.64
CA GLN A 108 16.97 -8.41 12.88
C GLN A 108 17.64 -7.09 12.50
N GLU A 109 16.87 -6.12 12.00
CA GLU A 109 17.36 -4.85 11.47
C GLU A 109 18.42 -5.02 10.35
N GLU A 110 18.40 -6.17 9.64
CA GLU A 110 19.34 -6.51 8.57
C GLU A 110 18.96 -5.81 7.26
N THR A 111 19.12 -4.49 7.26
CA THR A 111 18.66 -3.55 6.20
C THR A 111 18.99 -4.02 4.78
N GLU A 112 20.23 -4.44 4.52
CA GLU A 112 20.67 -4.85 3.18
C GLU A 112 19.90 -6.08 2.68
N LYS A 113 19.63 -7.04 3.58
CA LYS A 113 18.83 -8.24 3.27
C LYS A 113 17.36 -7.93 3.11
N VAL A 114 16.80 -7.02 3.93
CA VAL A 114 15.41 -6.57 3.76
C VAL A 114 15.22 -5.99 2.35
N VAL A 115 16.10 -5.06 1.94
CA VAL A 115 16.03 -4.46 0.61
C VAL A 115 16.25 -5.51 -0.50
N GLU A 116 17.21 -6.42 -0.35
CA GLU A 116 17.45 -7.49 -1.33
C GLU A 116 16.22 -8.39 -1.50
N HIS A 117 15.66 -8.90 -0.40
CA HIS A 117 14.50 -9.78 -0.44
C HIS A 117 13.24 -9.07 -0.92
N LEU A 118 13.05 -7.78 -0.62
CA LEU A 118 11.94 -7.01 -1.18
C LEU A 118 12.09 -6.80 -2.70
N ASN A 119 13.30 -6.63 -3.22
CA ASN A 119 13.49 -6.61 -4.68
C ASN A 119 13.18 -7.97 -5.30
N GLY A 120 13.60 -9.08 -4.67
CA GLY A 120 13.20 -10.42 -5.10
C GLY A 120 11.68 -10.66 -5.03
N PHE A 121 11.00 -10.02 -4.07
CA PHE A 121 9.53 -10.05 -3.99
C PHE A 121 8.89 -9.33 -5.19
N LYS A 122 9.45 -8.19 -5.65
CA LYS A 122 9.00 -7.52 -6.87
C LYS A 122 9.14 -8.41 -8.10
N GLU A 123 10.26 -9.11 -8.22
CA GLU A 123 10.48 -10.06 -9.32
C GLU A 123 9.44 -11.20 -9.29
N LEU A 124 9.12 -11.72 -8.10
CA LEU A 124 8.07 -12.72 -7.92
C LEU A 124 6.69 -12.19 -8.33
N LEU A 125 6.32 -10.97 -7.94
CA LEU A 125 5.09 -10.32 -8.36
C LEU A 125 5.01 -10.17 -9.88
N GLU A 126 6.08 -9.69 -10.51
CA GLU A 126 6.15 -9.55 -11.97
C GLU A 126 6.02 -10.91 -12.67
N GLN A 127 6.67 -11.95 -12.16
CA GLN A 127 6.56 -13.30 -12.69
C GLN A 127 5.12 -13.83 -12.58
N GLN A 128 4.47 -13.68 -11.42
CA GLN A 128 3.11 -14.16 -11.22
C GLN A 128 2.10 -13.39 -12.09
N ASN A 129 2.28 -12.08 -12.27
CA ASN A 129 1.44 -11.27 -13.15
C ASN A 129 1.57 -11.70 -14.61
N ASN A 130 2.81 -11.91 -15.08
CA ASN A 130 3.09 -12.37 -16.44
C ASN A 130 2.52 -13.77 -16.73
N ASN A 131 2.31 -14.58 -15.69
CA ASN A 131 1.70 -15.91 -15.78
C ASN A 131 0.19 -15.89 -15.50
N GLU A 132 -0.44 -14.72 -15.43
CA GLU A 132 -1.89 -14.54 -15.18
C GLU A 132 -2.36 -15.16 -13.83
N MET A 133 -1.44 -15.30 -12.86
CA MET A 133 -1.74 -15.82 -11.51
C MET A 133 -2.18 -14.74 -10.53
N ILE A 134 -1.89 -13.48 -10.86
CA ILE A 134 -2.37 -12.30 -10.13
C ILE A 134 -2.95 -11.32 -11.14
N GLU A 135 -4.03 -10.67 -10.75
CA GLU A 135 -4.66 -9.63 -11.55
C GLU A 135 -3.90 -8.30 -11.42
N GLU A 136 -4.04 -7.43 -12.42
CA GLU A 136 -3.32 -6.16 -12.51
C GLU A 136 -3.55 -5.26 -11.28
N ALA A 137 -4.75 -5.31 -10.68
CA ALA A 137 -5.08 -4.54 -9.49
C ALA A 137 -4.26 -5.00 -8.26
N ALA A 138 -4.13 -6.31 -8.06
CA ALA A 138 -3.32 -6.88 -6.99
C ALA A 138 -1.82 -6.63 -7.23
N TYR A 139 -1.36 -6.87 -8.47
CA TYR A 139 0.02 -6.60 -8.88
C TYR A 139 0.42 -5.14 -8.61
N SER A 140 -0.35 -4.19 -9.12
CA SER A 140 -0.04 -2.76 -9.01
C SER A 140 -0.02 -2.29 -7.55
N ALA A 141 -0.98 -2.74 -6.74
CA ALA A 141 -1.07 -2.41 -5.32
C ALA A 141 0.12 -2.97 -4.52
N LEU A 142 0.44 -4.25 -4.70
CA LEU A 142 1.54 -4.90 -3.99
C LEU A 142 2.89 -4.31 -4.43
N MET A 143 3.11 -4.11 -5.73
CA MET A 143 4.33 -3.51 -6.27
C MET A 143 4.60 -2.13 -5.67
N LYS A 144 3.58 -1.28 -5.63
CA LYS A 144 3.66 0.06 -5.06
C LYS A 144 4.00 0.02 -3.57
N GLN A 145 3.35 -0.85 -2.80
CA GLN A 145 3.62 -0.96 -1.36
C GLN A 145 5.01 -1.53 -1.08
N THR A 146 5.49 -2.47 -1.90
CA THR A 146 6.87 -2.95 -1.84
C THR A 146 7.88 -1.85 -2.15
N ASP A 147 7.64 -1.02 -3.16
CA ASP A 147 8.50 0.14 -3.48
C ASP A 147 8.57 1.14 -2.33
N HIS A 148 7.44 1.41 -1.68
CA HIS A 148 7.42 2.23 -0.47
C HIS A 148 8.23 1.61 0.65
N LEU A 149 8.07 0.31 0.92
CA LEU A 149 8.80 -0.37 1.98
C LEU A 149 10.32 -0.36 1.72
N ILE A 150 10.74 -0.60 0.48
CA ILE A 150 12.16 -0.49 0.08
C ILE A 150 12.71 0.92 0.34
N ALA A 151 11.91 1.96 0.12
CA ALA A 151 12.33 3.34 0.33
C ALA A 151 12.48 3.68 1.82
N GLU A 152 11.68 3.09 2.71
CA GLU A 152 11.81 3.29 4.17
C GLU A 152 13.08 2.64 4.74
N TRP A 153 13.54 1.54 4.15
CA TRP A 153 14.77 0.85 4.54
C TRP A 153 16.04 1.41 3.86
N LYS A 154 15.94 2.42 3.00
CA LYS A 154 17.09 3.05 2.30
C LYS A 154 17.44 4.42 2.87
#